data_AF-A0A0W0FJD5-F1
#
_entry.id   AF-A0A0W0FJD5-F1
#
_cell.length_a   1.000
_cell.length_b   1.000
_cell.length_c   1.000
_cell.angle_alpha   90.00
_cell.angle_beta   90.00
_cell.angle_gamma   90.00
#
_symmetry.space_group_name_H-M   'P 1'
#
loop_
_entity.id
_entity.type
_entity.pdbx_description
1 polymer ?
#
loop_
_entity_poly.entity_id
_entity_poly.type
_entity_poly.pdbx_seq_one_letter_code
_entity_poly.pdbx_strand_id
1 'polypeptide(L)'
;MKYLTLFAALFTAALAQRASIGDPLNGASVTAGQELLIRVDIQPSTSNVNPAGIALGIQSCSASSGCFPTEQVLGTILFRGPYNPQYSTDASALPPHQNFTIEIPASFPKGEAQIGLAALTIIGVSEWIAFVWDR
;
A
#
# COMPACT_ATOMS: atom_id res chain seq x y z
N MET A 1 -0.26 -38.48 26.72
CA MET A 1 -0.86 -37.37 25.95
C MET A 1 -0.28 -36.03 26.41
N LYS A 2 1.01 -35.76 26.15
CA LYS A 2 1.71 -34.54 26.62
C LYS A 2 2.62 -33.91 25.56
N TYR A 3 2.38 -34.24 24.29
CA TYR A 3 3.13 -33.71 23.15
C TYR A 3 2.21 -33.16 22.05
N LEU A 4 0.89 -33.33 22.18
CA LEU A 4 -0.07 -32.89 21.17
C LEU A 4 -0.35 -31.38 21.22
N THR A 5 0.00 -30.70 22.33
CA THR A 5 -0.23 -29.26 22.52
C THR A 5 0.91 -28.38 22.00
N LEU A 6 2.04 -28.95 21.55
CA LEU A 6 3.21 -28.17 21.11
C LEU A 6 3.17 -27.79 19.61
N PHE A 7 2.31 -28.41 18.80
CA PHE A 7 2.25 -28.16 17.36
C PHE A 7 1.34 -27.00 16.92
N ALA A 8 0.59 -26.39 17.84
CA ALA A 8 -0.44 -25.40 17.49
C ALA A 8 0.06 -23.94 17.38
N ALA A 9 1.35 -23.67 17.61
CA ALA A 9 1.87 -22.29 17.72
C ALA A 9 2.63 -21.77 16.48
N LEU A 10 2.58 -22.46 15.33
CA LEU A 10 3.40 -22.16 14.14
C LEU A 10 2.65 -21.50 12.97
N PHE A 11 1.54 -20.81 13.23
CA PHE A 11 0.87 -19.97 12.23
C PHE A 11 1.02 -18.48 12.57
N THR A 12 2.26 -17.98 12.67
CA THR A 12 2.51 -16.56 12.45
C THR A 12 2.36 -16.29 10.96
N ALA A 13 1.16 -15.84 10.56
CA ALA A 13 0.99 -15.24 9.24
C ALA A 13 1.91 -14.02 9.16
N ALA A 14 3.02 -14.15 8.43
CA ALA A 14 3.89 -13.02 8.14
C ALA A 14 3.10 -12.03 7.27
N LEU A 15 2.62 -10.95 7.88
CA LEU A 15 2.03 -9.83 7.14
C LEU A 15 3.13 -9.22 6.26
N ALA A 16 3.13 -9.58 4.98
CA ALA A 16 4.06 -9.09 3.96
C ALA A 16 3.66 -7.72 3.40
N GLN A 17 3.07 -6.84 4.24
CA GLN A 17 2.65 -5.51 3.82
C GLN A 17 3.89 -4.62 3.68
N ARG A 18 4.48 -4.59 2.49
CA ARG A 18 5.72 -3.85 2.22
C ARG A 18 5.50 -2.38 1.89
N ALA A 19 4.29 -2.03 1.44
CA ALA A 19 3.92 -0.65 1.13
C ALA A 19 2.90 -0.15 2.15
N SER A 20 3.04 1.09 2.56
CA SER A 20 2.16 1.75 3.52
C SER A 20 1.90 3.19 3.13
N ILE A 21 0.79 3.75 3.59
CA ILE A 21 0.52 5.18 3.47
C ILE A 21 1.30 5.89 4.57
N GLY A 22 2.29 6.68 4.18
CA GLY A 22 3.10 7.50 5.08
C GLY A 22 2.47 8.85 5.41
N ASP A 23 1.68 9.39 4.48
CA ASP A 23 0.85 10.58 4.66
C ASP A 23 -0.39 10.49 3.74
N PRO A 24 -1.55 11.05 4.14
CA PRO A 24 -1.79 11.71 5.42
C PRO A 24 -1.88 10.71 6.59
N LEU A 25 -1.55 11.18 7.80
CA LEU A 25 -1.70 10.38 9.01
C LEU A 25 -3.16 10.07 9.33
N ASN A 26 -3.39 8.97 10.05
CA ASN A 26 -4.73 8.61 10.53
C ASN A 26 -5.40 9.77 11.29
N GLY A 27 -6.65 10.04 10.97
CA GLY A 27 -7.41 11.16 11.56
C GLY A 27 -7.22 12.50 10.85
N ALA A 28 -6.42 12.57 9.79
CA ALA A 28 -6.34 13.77 8.96
C ALA A 28 -7.69 14.12 8.32
N SER A 29 -7.96 15.41 8.19
CA SER A 29 -9.16 15.91 7.53
C SER A 29 -8.92 16.03 6.02
N VAL A 30 -9.84 15.46 5.25
CA VAL A 30 -9.82 15.51 3.79
C VAL A 30 -11.11 16.19 3.32
N THR A 31 -11.00 17.09 2.34
CA THR A 31 -12.15 17.83 1.80
C THR A 31 -12.55 17.24 0.44
N ALA A 32 -13.83 16.96 0.26
CA ALA A 32 -14.35 16.51 -1.04
C ALA A 32 -14.22 17.62 -2.10
N GLY A 33 -13.87 17.25 -3.32
CA GLY A 33 -13.63 18.20 -4.43
C GLY A 33 -12.31 18.97 -4.31
N GLN A 34 -11.38 18.50 -3.49
CA GLN A 34 -10.04 19.08 -3.36
C GLN A 34 -8.96 18.03 -3.66
N GLU A 35 -7.79 18.52 -4.02
CA GLU A 35 -6.60 17.70 -4.16
C GLU A 35 -6.09 17.26 -2.78
N LEU A 36 -5.77 15.98 -2.68
CA LEU A 36 -5.14 15.35 -1.54
C LEU A 36 -3.76 14.85 -1.96
N LEU A 37 -2.74 15.24 -1.21
CA LEU A 37 -1.41 14.67 -1.33
C LEU A 37 -1.32 13.41 -0.47
N ILE A 38 -1.05 12.28 -1.12
CA ILE A 38 -0.81 11.00 -0.47
C ILE A 38 0.64 10.60 -0.68
N ARG A 39 1.38 10.38 0.40
CA ARG A 39 2.70 9.75 0.35
C ARG A 39 2.54 8.25 0.57
N VAL A 40 3.00 7.48 -0.41
CA VAL A 40 3.13 6.03 -0.27
C VAL A 40 4.60 5.72 -0.02
N ASP A 41 4.86 5.00 1.05
CA ASP A 41 6.17 4.57 1.49
C ASP A 41 6.32 3.07 1.20
N ILE A 42 7.53 2.65 0.83
CA ILE A 42 7.87 1.23 0.71
C ILE A 42 9.06 0.88 1.60
N GLN A 43 8.96 -0.23 2.31
CA GLN A 43 10.06 -0.70 3.12
C GLN A 43 11.21 -1.17 2.22
N PRO A 44 12.45 -0.71 2.46
CA PRO A 44 13.60 -1.19 1.71
C PRO A 44 13.77 -2.68 1.95
N SER A 45 14.20 -3.42 0.93
CA SER A 45 14.33 -4.86 1.01
C SER A 45 15.66 -5.36 0.50
N THR A 46 16.20 -6.39 1.16
CA THR A 46 17.45 -7.06 0.80
C THR A 46 17.28 -8.11 -0.31
N SER A 47 16.04 -8.39 -0.71
CA SER A 47 15.72 -9.35 -1.78
C SER A 47 15.50 -8.63 -3.11
N ASN A 48 15.67 -9.34 -4.22
CA ASN A 48 15.46 -8.89 -5.61
C ASN A 48 14.00 -8.50 -5.86
N VAL A 49 13.57 -7.36 -5.33
CA VAL A 49 12.18 -6.95 -5.26
C VAL A 49 12.03 -5.60 -5.92
N ASN A 50 11.20 -5.55 -6.96
CA ASN A 50 10.92 -4.35 -7.72
C ASN A 50 9.44 -3.96 -7.57
N PRO A 51 9.13 -2.80 -6.99
CA PRO A 51 7.77 -2.26 -6.97
C PRO A 51 7.31 -1.99 -8.40
N ALA A 52 6.16 -2.53 -8.81
CA ALA A 52 5.69 -2.41 -10.19
C ALA A 52 4.55 -1.40 -10.34
N GLY A 53 3.64 -1.34 -9.37
CA GLY A 53 2.49 -0.45 -9.44
C GLY A 53 1.68 -0.43 -8.16
N ILE A 54 0.80 0.56 -8.05
CA ILE A 54 -0.12 0.71 -6.93
C ILE A 54 -1.52 1.07 -7.40
N ALA A 55 -2.49 0.84 -6.53
CA ALA A 55 -3.83 1.40 -6.60
C ALA A 55 -4.19 2.03 -5.26
N LEU A 56 -4.76 3.23 -5.31
CA LEU A 56 -5.30 3.96 -4.16
C LEU A 56 -6.82 4.03 -4.31
N GLY A 57 -7.52 3.68 -3.25
CA GLY A 57 -8.97 3.76 -3.20
C GLY A 57 -9.46 4.45 -1.94
N ILE A 58 -10.67 5.00 -2.00
CA ILE A 58 -11.35 5.61 -0.86
C ILE A 58 -12.72 4.99 -0.67
N GLN A 59 -13.07 4.72 0.59
CA GLN A 59 -14.39 4.26 0.99
C GLN A 59 -14.92 5.12 2.14
N SER A 60 -16.22 5.36 2.15
CA SER A 60 -16.91 5.97 3.27
C SER A 60 -17.27 4.90 4.29
N CYS A 61 -17.04 5.19 5.56
CA CYS A 61 -17.35 4.27 6.65
C CYS A 61 -18.81 4.46 7.08
N SER A 62 -19.49 3.36 7.34
CA SER A 62 -20.85 3.40 7.87
C SER A 62 -20.81 3.73 9.36
N ALA A 63 -21.71 4.60 9.81
CA ALA A 63 -21.85 4.93 11.24
C ALA A 63 -22.21 3.71 12.11
N SER A 64 -22.81 2.66 11.54
CA SER A 64 -23.29 1.49 12.28
C SER A 64 -22.35 0.28 12.21
N SER A 65 -21.57 0.14 11.13
CA SER A 65 -20.72 -1.04 10.88
C SER A 65 -19.24 -0.71 10.71
N GLY A 66 -18.85 0.57 10.78
CA GLY A 66 -17.49 1.02 10.50
C GLY A 66 -17.12 0.92 9.03
N CYS A 67 -15.82 0.89 8.76
CA CYS A 67 -15.24 0.76 7.43
C CYS A 67 -15.09 -0.73 7.05
N PHE A 68 -15.14 -1.05 5.76
CA PHE A 68 -14.79 -2.39 5.31
C PHE A 68 -13.26 -2.58 5.35
N PRO A 69 -12.78 -3.79 5.66
CA PRO A 69 -11.35 -4.07 5.59
C PRO A 69 -10.82 -3.82 4.17
N THR A 70 -9.72 -3.10 4.06
CA THR A 70 -9.14 -2.65 2.77
C THR A 70 -8.63 -3.79 1.90
N GLU A 71 -8.36 -4.95 2.49
CA GLU A 71 -8.00 -6.18 1.77
C GLU A 71 -9.20 -6.76 1.00
N GLN A 72 -10.43 -6.41 1.38
CA GLN A 72 -11.65 -6.86 0.72
C GLN A 72 -12.22 -5.79 -0.21
N VAL A 73 -12.17 -4.51 0.22
CA VAL A 73 -12.79 -3.40 -0.49
C VAL A 73 -11.88 -2.17 -0.46
N LEU A 74 -11.35 -1.79 -1.62
CA LEU A 74 -10.65 -0.50 -1.80
C LEU A 74 -11.62 0.69 -1.93
N GLY A 75 -12.89 0.42 -2.25
CA GLY A 75 -13.88 1.45 -2.52
C GLY A 75 -13.72 2.07 -3.91
N THR A 76 -13.91 3.38 -4.00
CA THR A 76 -13.76 4.15 -5.24
C THR A 76 -12.28 4.32 -5.54
N ILE A 77 -11.82 3.83 -6.69
CA ILE A 77 -10.42 3.95 -7.10
C ILE A 77 -10.12 5.40 -7.50
N LEU A 78 -9.19 6.02 -6.78
CA LEU A 78 -8.71 7.38 -7.02
C LEU A 78 -7.49 7.40 -7.93
N PHE A 79 -6.64 6.37 -7.83
CA PHE A 79 -5.46 6.23 -8.66
C PHE A 79 -5.13 4.76 -8.91
N ARG A 80 -4.63 4.45 -10.11
CA ARG A 80 -4.03 3.16 -10.44
C ARG A 80 -2.95 3.40 -11.48
N GLY A 81 -1.72 2.98 -11.19
CA GLY A 81 -0.61 3.24 -12.10
C GLY A 81 0.71 2.65 -11.65
N PRO A 82 1.78 2.91 -12.43
CA PRO A 82 3.13 2.52 -12.07
C PRO A 82 3.58 3.24 -10.79
N TYR A 83 4.47 2.58 -10.05
CA TYR A 83 5.05 3.11 -8.82
C TYR A 83 6.57 3.17 -8.99
N ASN A 84 7.13 4.37 -8.79
CA ASN A 84 8.54 4.69 -8.97
C ASN A 84 9.07 5.42 -7.72
N PRO A 85 9.48 4.69 -6.68
CA PRO A 85 9.89 5.27 -5.40
C PRO A 85 11.12 6.16 -5.57
N GLN A 86 11.10 7.30 -4.89
CA GLN A 86 12.22 8.23 -4.78
C GLN A 86 13.02 7.91 -3.51
N TYR A 87 14.34 7.95 -3.63
CA TYR A 87 15.26 7.65 -2.53
C TYR A 87 15.87 8.95 -2.02
N SER A 88 15.66 9.25 -0.74
CA SER A 88 16.31 10.39 -0.09
C SER A 88 17.75 10.03 0.29
N THR A 89 18.69 10.97 0.12
CA THR A 89 20.12 10.79 0.40
C THR A 89 20.55 11.25 1.80
N ASP A 90 19.64 11.81 2.60
CA ASP A 90 19.98 12.49 3.84
C ASP A 90 19.87 11.59 5.08
N ALA A 91 20.54 11.93 6.19
CA ALA A 91 20.58 11.12 7.41
C ALA A 91 19.23 11.02 8.18
N SER A 92 18.25 11.86 7.84
CA SER A 92 16.85 11.76 8.28
C SER A 92 15.93 11.19 7.18
N ALA A 93 16.50 10.43 6.24
CA ALA A 93 15.80 9.94 5.06
C ALA A 93 14.52 9.20 5.43
N LEU A 94 13.41 9.71 4.88
CA LEU A 94 12.20 8.93 4.72
C LEU A 94 12.54 7.61 4.01
N PRO A 95 11.79 6.53 4.29
CA PRO A 95 11.87 5.33 3.45
C PRO A 95 11.64 5.71 1.98
N PRO A 96 12.06 4.85 1.02
CA PRO A 96 11.76 5.09 -0.38
C PRO A 96 10.26 5.35 -0.57
N HIS A 97 9.90 6.45 -1.21
CA HIS A 97 8.53 6.95 -1.20
C HIS A 97 8.16 7.63 -2.50
N GLN A 98 6.86 7.75 -2.77
CA GLN A 98 6.35 8.56 -3.85
C GLN A 98 5.10 9.33 -3.41
N ASN A 99 5.04 10.60 -3.78
CA ASN A 99 3.89 11.45 -3.54
C ASN A 99 2.94 11.39 -4.73
N PHE A 100 1.65 11.26 -4.44
CA PHE A 100 0.56 11.26 -5.40
C PHE A 100 -0.40 12.39 -5.04
N THR A 101 -0.61 13.31 -5.97
CA THR A 101 -1.67 14.30 -5.86
C THR A 101 -2.90 13.74 -6.55
N ILE A 102 -3.96 13.48 -5.78
CA ILE A 102 -5.20 12.89 -6.26
C ILE A 102 -6.39 13.76 -5.87
N GLU A 103 -7.37 13.87 -6.76
CA GLU A 103 -8.60 14.62 -6.45
C GLU A 103 -9.61 13.71 -5.76
N ILE A 104 -10.19 14.19 -4.65
CA ILE A 104 -11.32 13.50 -4.01
C ILE A 104 -12.61 13.92 -4.73
N PRO A 105 -13.45 12.97 -5.18
CA PRO A 105 -14.71 13.30 -5.85
C PRO A 105 -15.56 14.26 -5.02
N ALA A 106 -16.06 15.34 -5.62
CA ALA A 106 -16.92 16.31 -4.93
C ALA A 106 -18.22 15.69 -4.38
N SER A 107 -18.68 14.59 -4.98
CA SER A 107 -19.85 13.81 -4.53
C SER A 107 -19.55 12.85 -3.38
N PHE A 108 -18.31 12.81 -2.88
CA PHE A 108 -17.94 11.89 -1.81
C PHE A 108 -18.65 12.29 -0.49
N PRO A 109 -19.32 11.35 0.20
CA PRO A 109 -20.11 11.68 1.37
C PRO A 109 -19.23 12.18 2.51
N LYS A 110 -19.76 13.13 3.29
CA LYS A 110 -19.11 13.64 4.50
C LYS A 110 -19.20 12.61 5.61
N GLY A 111 -18.08 12.35 6.29
CA GLY A 111 -18.02 11.45 7.43
C GLY A 111 -16.64 10.83 7.58
N GLU A 112 -16.56 9.80 8.41
CA GLU A 112 -15.36 8.97 8.51
C GLU A 112 -15.15 8.22 7.18
N ALA A 113 -13.91 8.21 6.72
CA ALA A 113 -13.51 7.59 5.47
C ALA A 113 -12.18 6.88 5.65
N GLN A 114 -11.99 5.80 4.90
CA GLN A 114 -10.76 5.03 4.89
C GLN A 114 -10.16 5.06 3.49
N ILE A 115 -8.85 5.29 3.44
CA ILE A 115 -8.06 5.17 2.21
C ILE A 115 -7.36 3.81 2.24
N GLY A 116 -7.54 3.05 1.17
CA GLY A 116 -6.88 1.76 0.98
C GLY A 116 -5.75 1.86 -0.04
N LEU A 117 -4.71 1.06 0.18
CA LEU A 117 -3.57 0.89 -0.72
C LEU A 117 -3.46 -0.57 -1.14
N ALA A 118 -3.46 -0.81 -2.44
CA ALA A 118 -3.01 -2.07 -3.00
C ALA A 118 -1.69 -1.85 -3.73
N ALA A 119 -0.68 -2.66 -3.41
CA ALA A 119 0.64 -2.58 -4.03
C ALA A 119 0.98 -3.87 -4.75
N LEU A 120 1.40 -3.75 -6.01
CA LEU A 120 1.93 -4.83 -6.81
C LEU A 120 3.45 -4.77 -6.78
N THR A 121 4.05 -5.87 -6.36
CA THR A 121 5.49 -6.01 -6.25
C THR A 121 5.94 -7.25 -7.00
N ILE A 122 6.99 -7.12 -7.82
CA ILE A 122 7.61 -8.24 -8.52
C ILE A 122 8.81 -8.70 -7.70
N ILE A 123 8.89 -10.01 -7.43
CA ILE A 123 10.01 -10.64 -6.72
C ILE A 123 10.77 -11.53 -7.70
N GLY A 124 12.09 -11.57 -7.59
CA GLY A 124 12.95 -12.37 -8.46
C GLY A 124 13.42 -11.63 -9.70
N VAL A 125 13.40 -10.29 -9.69
CA VAL A 125 14.03 -9.49 -10.73
C VAL A 125 15.54 -9.63 -10.59
N SER A 126 16.12 -10.65 -11.20
CA SER A 126 17.55 -10.74 -11.38
C SER A 126 17.91 -9.91 -12.62
N GLU A 127 18.94 -9.08 -12.52
CA GLU A 127 19.49 -8.35 -13.67
C GLU A 127 20.17 -9.30 -14.71
N TRP A 128 20.07 -10.63 -14.53
CA TRP A 128 20.86 -11.64 -15.25
C TRP A 128 20.11 -12.90 -15.72
N ILE A 129 18.77 -12.93 -15.79
CA ILE A 129 18.12 -13.98 -16.61
C ILE A 129 18.08 -13.50 -18.06
N ALA A 130 19.20 -13.71 -18.76
CA ALA A 130 19.22 -13.77 -20.21
C ALA A 130 18.63 -15.12 -20.63
N PHE A 131 17.41 -15.12 -21.17
CA PHE A 131 17.04 -16.20 -22.09
C PHE A 131 17.88 -16.01 -23.35
N VAL A 132 18.98 -16.75 -23.45
CA VAL A 132 19.77 -16.84 -24.68
C VAL A 132 18.95 -17.67 -25.65
N TRP A 133 18.30 -17.00 -26.59
CA TRP A 133 17.75 -17.65 -27.77
C TRP A 133 18.93 -18.01 -28.67
N ASP A 134 19.19 -19.31 -28.86
CA ASP A 134 19.93 -19.78 -30.02
C ASP A 134 18.96 -19.77 -31.21
N ARG A 135 19.39 -19.18 -32.33
CA ARG A 135 18.54 -19.00 -33.52
C ARG A 135 18.70 -20.19 -34.46
#